data_AF-A0A8E2LCY5-F1
#
_entry.id   AF-A0A8E2LCY5-F1
#
_cell.length_a   1.000
_cell.length_b   1.000
_cell.length_c   1.000
_cell.angle_alpha   90.00
_cell.angle_beta   90.00
_cell.angle_gamma   90.00
#
_symmetry.space_group_name_H-M   'P 1'
#
loop_
_entity.id
_entity.type
_entity.pdbx_description
1 polymer ?
#
loop_
_entity_poly.entity_id
_entity_poly.type
_entity_poly.pdbx_seq_one_letter_code
_entity_poly.pdbx_strand_id
1 'polypeptide(L)' 'MQIIIPLVLLILCMVSISLIYWLVFRWLPKLIFNFLLGPIALLGAYIWAFPMNMGFYEFFK' A
#
# COMPACT_ATOMS: atom_id res chain seq x y z
N MET A 1 7.02 -2.24 21.31
CA MET A 1 7.37 -1.30 20.21
C MET A 1 7.50 -1.98 18.83
N GLN A 2 7.35 -3.31 18.73
CA GLN A 2 7.60 -4.07 17.50
C GLN A 2 6.45 -4.06 16.47
N ILE A 3 5.19 -3.86 16.89
CA ILE A 3 4.04 -3.80 15.97
C ILE A 3 3.98 -2.48 15.20
N ILE A 4 4.60 -1.42 15.74
CA ILE A 4 4.57 -0.08 15.16
C ILE A 4 5.33 -0.06 13.82
N ILE A 5 6.46 -0.77 13.73
CA ILE A 5 7.30 -0.74 12.53
C ILE A 5 6.60 -1.40 11.32
N PRO A 6 6.03 -2.61 11.42
CA PRO A 6 5.23 -3.20 10.34
C PRO A 6 4.01 -2.37 9.97
N LEU A 7 3.36 -1.71 10.95
CA LEU A 7 2.21 -0.84 10.67
C LEU A 7 2.61 0.41 9.88
N VAL A 8 3.74 1.02 10.25
CA VAL A 8 4.28 2.20 9.55
C VAL A 8 4.68 1.82 8.12
N LEU A 9 5.32 0.66 7.93
CA LEU A 9 5.68 0.15 6.59
C LEU A 9 4.45 -0.18 5.74
N LEU A 10 3.40 -0.76 6.33
CA LEU A 10 2.12 -0.98 5.66
C LEU A 10 1.54 0.35 5.15
N ILE A 11 1.42 1.34 6.04
CA ILE A 11 0.88 2.66 5.68
C ILE A 11 1.75 3.29 4.59
N LEU A 12 3.07 3.23 4.73
CA LEU A 12 4.01 3.76 3.74
C LEU A 12 3.81 3.08 2.37
N CYS A 13 3.67 1.76 2.33
CA CYS A 13 3.46 1.01 1.08
C CYS A 13 2.13 1.40 0.41
N MET A 14 1.04 1.46 1.19
CA MET A 14 -0.27 1.88 0.69
C MET A 14 -0.26 3.31 0.13
N VAL A 15 0.39 4.24 0.84
CA VAL A 15 0.52 5.64 0.42
C VAL A 15 1.39 5.76 -0.82
N SER A 16 2.56 5.10 -0.86
CA SER A 16 3.45 5.12 -2.02
C SER A 16 2.77 4.62 -3.29
N ILE A 17 2.02 3.51 -3.21
CA ILE A 17 1.33 2.95 -4.36
C ILE A 17 0.15 3.83 -4.80
N SER A 18 -0.60 4.38 -3.84
CA SER A 18 -1.67 5.34 -4.14
C SER A 18 -1.13 6.63 -4.77
N LEU A 19 0.07 7.08 -4.36
CA LEU A 19 0.74 8.24 -4.94
C LEU A 19 1.20 7.98 -6.37
N ILE A 20 1.79 6.81 -6.63
CA ILE A 20 2.18 6.38 -7.99
C ILE A 20 0.94 6.33 -8.89
N TYR A 21 -0.15 5.74 -8.41
CA TYR A 21 -1.42 5.71 -9.13
C TYR A 21 -1.94 7.11 -9.43
N TRP A 22 -1.91 8.02 -8.45
CA TRP A 22 -2.29 9.42 -8.67
C TRP A 22 -1.44 10.11 -9.74
N LEU A 23 -0.12 9.87 -9.74
CA LEU A 23 0.78 10.46 -10.71
C LEU A 23 0.54 9.92 -12.13
N VAL A 24 0.36 8.61 -12.26
CA VAL A 24 0.20 7.92 -13.57
C VAL A 24 -1.19 8.15 -14.16
N PHE A 25 -2.23 8.13 -13.34
CA PHE A 25 -3.64 8.18 -13.77
C PHE A 25 -4.29 9.53 -13.50
N ARG A 26 -3.52 10.61 -13.39
CA ARG A 26 -4.04 11.98 -13.18
C ARG A 26 -5.04 12.44 -14.26
N TRP A 27 -4.98 11.82 -15.44
CA TRP A 27 -5.82 12.09 -16.60
C TRP A 27 -7.16 11.34 -16.58
N LEU A 28 -7.39 10.42 -15.64
CA LEU A 28 -8.66 9.70 -15.53
C LEU A 28 -9.81 10.62 -15.08
N PRO A 29 -11.04 10.35 -15.54
CA PRO A 29 -12.23 10.98 -14.97
C PRO A 29 -12.31 10.76 -13.45
N LYS A 30 -12.61 11.82 -12.71
CA LYS A 30 -12.62 11.83 -11.22
C LYS A 30 -13.43 10.68 -10.61
N LEU A 31 -14.54 10.28 -11.23
CA LEU A 31 -15.39 9.18 -10.77
C LEU A 31 -14.62 7.85 -10.77
N ILE A 32 -13.99 7.51 -11.90
CA ILE A 32 -13.23 6.27 -12.09
C ILE A 32 -11.97 6.32 -11.22
N PHE A 33 -11.32 7.48 -11.17
CA PHE A 33 -10.13 7.69 -10.36
C PHE A 33 -10.40 7.35 -8.88
N ASN A 34 -11.46 7.92 -8.30
CA ASN A 34 -11.84 7.69 -6.91
C ASN A 34 -12.33 6.26 -6.65
N PHE A 35 -13.06 5.66 -7.60
CA PHE A 35 -13.50 4.28 -7.49
C PHE A 35 -12.33 3.30 -7.42
N LEU A 36 -11.29 3.50 -8.24
CA LEU A 36 -10.10 2.64 -8.30
C LEU A 36 -9.08 2.94 -7.19
N LEU A 37 -9.12 4.12 -6.56
CA LEU A 37 -8.18 4.50 -5.50
C LEU A 37 -8.24 3.55 -4.29
N GLY A 38 -9.44 3.11 -3.89
CA GLY A 38 -9.62 2.13 -2.82
C GLY A 38 -8.96 0.77 -3.13
N PRO A 39 -9.31 0.12 -4.26
CA PRO A 39 -8.64 -1.09 -4.72
C PRO A 39 -7.12 -0.96 -4.86
N ILE A 40 -6.61 0.16 -5.35
CA ILE A 40 -5.16 0.42 -5.45
C ILE A 40 -4.50 0.49 -4.07
N ALA A 41 -5.14 1.14 -3.09
CA ALA A 41 -4.63 1.18 -1.73
C ALA A 41 -4.60 -0.23 -1.10
N LEU A 42 -5.61 -1.06 -1.34
CA LEU A 42 -5.63 -2.46 -0.92
C LEU A 42 -4.56 -3.30 -1.62
N LEU A 43 -4.26 -3.00 -2.89
CA LEU A 43 -3.18 -3.63 -3.63
C LEU A 43 -1.83 -3.35 -2.96
N GLY A 44 -1.62 -2.13 -2.45
CA GLY A 44 -0.43 -1.83 -1.64
C GLY A 44 -0.39 -2.58 -0.30
N ALA A 45 -1.53 -2.79 0.35
CA ALA A 45 -1.58 -3.65 1.52
C ALA A 45 -1.22 -5.10 1.19
N TYR A 46 -1.68 -5.63 0.04
CA TYR A 46 -1.34 -6.98 -0.42
C TYR A 46 0.15 -7.13 -0.74
N ILE A 47 0.74 -6.15 -1.44
CA ILE A 47 2.18 -6.13 -1.73
C ILE A 47 3.01 -6.14 -0.44
N TRP A 48 2.55 -5.46 0.62
CA TRP A 48 3.21 -5.51 1.93
C TRP A 48 2.95 -6.83 2.69
N ALA A 49 1.74 -7.38 2.62
CA ALA A 49 1.37 -8.61 3.31
C ALA A 49 2.10 -9.84 2.77
N PHE A 50 2.41 -9.86 1.47
CA PHE A 50 3.10 -10.98 0.82
C PHE A 50 4.49 -11.27 1.42
N PRO A 51 5.45 -10.34 1.50
CA PRO A 51 6.74 -10.57 2.14
C PRO A 51 6.57 -10.87 3.63
N MET A 52 5.64 -10.21 4.32
CA MET A 52 5.34 -10.53 5.72
C MET A 52 4.97 -12.01 5.90
N ASN A 53 4.23 -12.61 4.96
CA ASN A 53 3.92 -14.03 4.98
C ASN A 53 5.10 -14.95 4.58
N MET A 54 6.14 -14.41 3.94
CA MET A 54 7.36 -15.13 3.55
C MET A 54 8.45 -15.15 4.64
N GLY A 55 8.15 -14.68 5.86
CA GLY A 55 9.13 -14.64 6.95
C GLY A 55 9.73 -13.27 7.22
N PHE A 56 9.33 -12.21 6.48
CA PHE A 56 9.86 -10.86 6.75
C PHE A 56 9.50 -10.34 8.15
N TYR A 57 8.48 -10.91 8.80
CA TYR A 57 8.16 -10.62 10.20
C TYR A 57 9.35 -10.88 11.15
N GLU A 58 10.28 -11.76 10.78
CA GLU A 58 11.47 -12.08 11.57
C GLU A 58 12.45 -10.91 11.66
N PHE A 59 12.45 -9.99 10.68
CA PHE A 59 13.24 -8.76 10.74
C PHE A 59 12.69 -7.71 11.70
N PHE A 60 11.47 -7.91 12.22
CA PHE A 60 10.80 -7.01 13.17
C PHE A 60 10.66 -7.62 14.58
N LYS A 61 11.25 -8.80 14.80
CA LYS A 61 11.40 -9.47 16.10
C LYS A 61 12.49 -8.83 16.96
#